data_AF-A0A6M1ND98-F1
#
_entry.id   AF-A0A6M1ND98-F1
#
_cell.length_a   1.000
_cell.length_b   1.000
_cell.length_c   1.000
_cell.angle_alpha   90.00
_cell.angle_beta   90.00
_cell.angle_gamma   90.00
#
_symmetry.space_group_name_H-M   'P 1'
#
loop_
_entity.id
_entity.type
_entity.pdbx_description
1 polymer ?
#
loop_
_entity_poly.entity_id
_entity_poly.type
_entity_poly.pdbx_seq_one_letter_code
_entity_poly.pdbx_strand_id
1 'polypeptide(L)'
;MKKEYREQVRLLLDVLPFVGEERKLALHGGTAINLFVRNMPRLSVDIDLTYIPVEDRETTLGNIREILLRLKRRMETNLIQLSIEPKPELGKLFISSEGSSFVS
;
A
#
# COMPACT_ATOMS: atom_id res chain seq x y z
N MET A 1 -5.77 9.33 22.02
CA MET A 1 -5.59 8.69 20.70
C MET A 1 -5.55 7.18 20.94
N LYS A 2 -6.49 6.40 20.39
CA LYS A 2 -6.56 4.95 20.64
C LYS A 2 -5.29 4.27 20.10
N LYS A 3 -4.72 3.30 20.84
CA LYS A 3 -3.46 2.60 20.50
C LYS A 3 -3.46 2.04 19.08
N GLU A 4 -4.58 1.46 18.65
CA GLU A 4 -4.85 0.93 17.31
C GLU A 4 -4.60 1.96 16.20
N TYR A 5 -4.97 3.23 16.42
CA TYR A 5 -4.74 4.30 15.44
C TYR A 5 -3.25 4.54 15.17
N ARG A 6 -2.42 4.47 16.23
CA ARG A 6 -0.97 4.67 16.08
C ARG A 6 -0.30 3.51 15.35
N GLU A 7 -0.76 2.29 15.59
CA GLU A 7 -0.24 1.08 14.94
C GLU A 7 -0.57 1.08 13.44
N GLN A 8 -1.80 1.46 13.07
CA GLN A 8 -2.22 1.58 11.67
C GLN A 8 -1.48 2.71 10.92
N VAL A 9 -1.31 3.88 11.55
CA VAL A 9 -0.53 4.98 10.95
C VAL A 9 0.94 4.59 10.80
N ARG A 10 1.51 3.88 11.78
CA ARG A 10 2.88 3.38 11.70
C ARG A 10 3.04 2.42 10.52
N LEU A 11 2.13 1.46 10.37
CA LEU A 11 2.15 0.53 9.24
C LEU A 11 2.11 1.26 7.90
N LEU A 12 1.25 2.27 7.78
CA LEU A 12 1.16 3.12 6.59
C LEU A 12 2.47 3.85 6.30
N LEU A 13 3.09 4.47 7.31
CA LEU A 13 4.37 5.16 7.18
C LEU A 13 5.53 4.21 6.84
N ASP A 14 5.50 2.98 7.34
CA ASP A 14 6.50 1.95 7.03
C ASP A 14 6.37 1.48 5.57
N VAL A 15 5.15 1.43 5.01
CA VAL A 15 4.86 0.95 3.65
C VAL A 15 5.07 2.03 2.57
N LEU A 16 4.76 3.29 2.87
CA LEU A 16 4.77 4.39 1.89
C LEU A 16 6.10 4.56 1.12
N PRO A 17 7.30 4.43 1.73
CA PRO A 17 8.56 4.58 1.00
C PRO A 17 8.72 3.58 -0.15
N PHE A 18 8.28 2.33 0.05
CA PHE A 18 8.39 1.28 -0.97
C PHE A 18 7.52 1.59 -2.19
N VAL A 19 6.30 2.08 -1.94
CA VAL A 19 5.36 2.52 -2.98
C VAL A 19 5.87 3.76 -3.69
N GLY A 20 6.43 4.72 -2.96
CA GLY A 20 6.96 5.97 -3.52
C GLY A 20 8.14 5.77 -4.47
N GLU A 21 8.87 4.65 -4.36
CA GLU A 21 9.93 4.29 -5.31
C GLU A 21 9.41 3.70 -6.63
N GLU A 22 8.15 3.25 -6.67
CA GLU A 22 7.54 2.69 -7.87
C GLU A 22 7.02 3.77 -8.81
N ARG A 23 7.88 4.26 -9.71
CA ARG A 23 7.58 5.36 -10.65
C ARG A 23 6.38 5.12 -11.59
N LYS A 24 5.95 3.87 -11.76
CA LYS A 24 4.78 3.51 -12.58
C LYS A 24 3.46 3.65 -11.81
N LEU A 25 3.52 3.93 -10.51
CA LEU A 25 2.35 4.11 -9.65
C LEU A 25 2.24 5.57 -9.20
N ALA A 26 1.02 6.11 -9.26
CA ALA A 26 0.67 7.38 -8.64
C ALA A 26 -0.18 7.11 -7.39
N LEU A 27 0.24 7.68 -6.25
CA LEU A 27 -0.55 7.68 -5.03
C LEU A 27 -1.68 8.72 -5.13
N HIS A 28 -2.92 8.31 -4.85
CA HIS A 28 -4.07 9.20 -4.83
C HIS A 28 -5.07 8.82 -3.73
N GLY A 29 -6.28 9.37 -3.82
CA GLY A 29 -7.40 8.98 -2.97
C GLY A 29 -7.51 9.72 -1.64
N GLY A 30 -8.48 9.29 -0.83
CA GLY A 30 -8.82 9.95 0.43
C GLY A 30 -7.67 9.90 1.45
N THR A 31 -6.87 8.85 1.42
CA THR A 31 -5.71 8.66 2.30
C THR A 31 -4.57 9.61 1.96
N ALA A 32 -4.27 9.83 0.67
CA ALA A 32 -3.25 10.79 0.26
C ALA A 32 -3.62 12.23 0.68
N ILE A 33 -4.88 12.64 0.47
CA ILE A 33 -5.38 13.95 0.93
C ILE A 33 -5.30 14.06 2.46
N ASN A 34 -5.65 12.99 3.16
CA ASN A 34 -5.66 12.97 4.62
C ASN A 34 -4.26 12.98 5.24
N LEU A 35 -3.26 12.41 4.56
CA LEU A 35 -1.84 12.41 4.97
C LEU A 35 -1.13 13.73 4.64
N PHE A 36 -1.32 14.26 3.43
CA PHE A 36 -0.49 15.36 2.92
C PHE A 36 -1.15 16.74 3.01
N VAL A 37 -2.49 16.82 3.09
CA VAL A 37 -3.24 18.09 3.00
C VAL A 37 -4.04 18.39 4.27
N ARG A 38 -4.52 17.37 4.99
CA ARG A 38 -5.31 17.53 6.21
C ARG A 38 -4.51 17.08 7.43
N ASN A 39 -4.83 17.62 8.62
CA ASN A 39 -4.25 17.16 9.90
C ASN A 39 -4.84 15.81 10.36
N MET A 40 -4.94 14.82 9.45
CA MET A 40 -5.45 13.47 9.70
C MET A 40 -6.80 13.40 10.50
N PRO A 41 -7.86 14.15 10.12
CA PRO A 41 -9.13 14.19 10.85
C PRO A 41 -9.88 12.85 10.93
N ARG A 42 -9.55 11.88 10.06
CA ARG A 42 -10.06 10.49 10.11
C ARG A 42 -8.92 9.53 9.78
N LEU A 43 -8.99 8.28 10.22
CA LEU A 43 -8.05 7.25 9.76
C LEU A 43 -8.56 6.60 8.48
N SER A 44 -7.69 6.43 7.49
CA SER A 44 -7.97 5.72 6.25
C SER A 44 -6.72 4.88 5.98
N VAL A 45 -6.84 3.56 6.03
CA VAL A 45 -5.72 2.62 5.93
C VAL A 45 -5.60 2.02 4.53
N ASP A 46 -6.48 2.42 3.61
CA ASP A 46 -6.42 2.04 2.20
C ASP A 46 -5.52 2.99 1.41
N ILE A 47 -4.56 2.45 0.64
CA ILE A 47 -3.69 3.23 -0.24
C ILE A 47 -4.18 3.04 -1.68
N ASP A 48 -4.76 4.09 -2.26
CA ASP A 48 -5.20 4.05 -3.65
C ASP A 48 -4.02 4.36 -4.60
N LEU A 49 -3.75 3.42 -5.51
CA LEU A 49 -2.68 3.53 -6.50
C LEU A 49 -3.23 3.46 -7.92
N THR A 50 -2.78 4.38 -8.76
CA THR A 50 -3.08 4.39 -10.19
C THR A 50 -1.85 3.99 -10.99
N TYR A 51 -2.01 3.02 -11.89
CA TYR A 51 -0.99 2.70 -12.90
C TYR A 51 -0.95 3.83 -13.94
N ILE A 52 0.22 4.45 -14.12
CA ILE A 52 0.38 5.64 -14.96
C ILE A 52 0.58 5.32 -16.45
N PRO A 53 1.36 4.30 -16.84
CA PRO A 53 1.59 4.01 -18.25
C PRO A 53 0.29 3.65 -19.00
N VAL A 54 0.17 4.15 -20.22
CA VAL A 54 -0.97 3.85 -21.12
C VAL A 54 -0.56 2.72 -22.03
N GLU A 55 -1.09 1.52 -21.76
CA GLU A 55 -0.78 0.27 -22.47
C GLU A 55 -2.08 -0.52 -22.68
N ASP A 56 -2.03 -1.61 -23.43
CA ASP A 56 -3.18 -2.51 -23.54
C ASP A 56 -3.49 -3.17 -22.18
N ARG A 57 -4.70 -3.72 -22.07
CA ARG A 57 -5.22 -4.28 -20.82
C ARG A 57 -4.36 -5.44 -20.30
N GLU A 58 -3.89 -6.31 -21.18
CA GLU A 58 -3.13 -7.50 -20.79
C GLU A 58 -1.77 -7.09 -20.24
N THR A 59 -1.07 -6.22 -20.96
CA THR A 59 0.22 -5.63 -20.55
C THR A 59 0.08 -4.88 -19.23
N THR A 60 -0.96 -4.04 -19.08
CA THR A 60 -1.22 -3.27 -17.86
C THR A 60 -1.39 -4.19 -16.65
N LEU A 61 -2.21 -5.25 -16.77
CA LEU A 61 -2.44 -6.19 -15.67
C LEU A 61 -1.21 -7.02 -15.33
N GLY A 62 -0.40 -7.40 -16.34
CA GLY A 62 0.89 -8.06 -16.14
C GLY A 62 1.86 -7.17 -15.35
N ASN A 63 2.00 -5.91 -15.78
CA ASN A 63 2.86 -4.93 -15.10
C ASN A 63 2.43 -4.68 -13.65
N ILE A 64 1.12 -4.51 -13.39
CA ILE A 64 0.60 -4.33 -12.03
C ILE A 64 0.96 -5.54 -11.16
N ARG A 65 0.75 -6.76 -11.65
CA ARG A 65 1.10 -8.00 -10.93
C ARG A 65 2.58 -8.05 -10.57
N GLU A 66 3.46 -7.75 -11.51
CA GLU A 66 4.91 -7.74 -11.27
C GLU A 66 5.33 -6.71 -10.24
N ILE A 67 4.74 -5.50 -10.30
CA ILE A 67 4.97 -4.44 -9.33
C ILE A 67 4.54 -4.89 -7.93
N LEU A 68 3.34 -5.47 -7.77
CA LEU A 68 2.85 -5.95 -6.48
C LEU A 68 3.77 -7.04 -5.89
N LEU A 69 4.25 -7.97 -6.72
CA LEU A 69 5.20 -9.00 -6.30
C LEU A 69 6.58 -8.43 -5.95
N ARG A 70 7.03 -7.38 -6.63
CA ARG A 70 8.27 -6.67 -6.30
C ARG A 70 8.14 -5.93 -4.97
N LEU A 71 7.04 -5.21 -4.77
CA LEU A 71 6.73 -4.51 -3.52
C LEU A 71 6.71 -5.48 -2.33
N LYS A 72 6.00 -6.61 -2.47
CA LYS A 72 5.99 -7.68 -1.45
C LYS A 72 7.42 -8.11 -1.07
N ARG A 73 8.22 -8.53 -2.05
CA ARG A 73 9.60 -9.02 -1.80
C ARG A 73 10.46 -7.98 -1.10
N ARG A 74 10.36 -6.72 -1.53
CA ARG A 74 11.10 -5.61 -0.93
C ARG A 74 10.67 -5.36 0.51
N MET A 75 9.37 -5.35 0.78
CA MET A 75 8.83 -5.16 2.12
C MET A 75 9.19 -6.34 3.04
N GLU A 76 9.03 -7.59 2.61
CA GLU A 76 9.43 -8.78 3.39
C GLU A 76 10.92 -8.77 3.76
N THR A 77 11.78 -8.25 2.87
CA THR A 77 13.22 -8.14 3.12
C THR A 77 13.56 -7.06 4.17
N ASN A 78 12.77 -5.97 4.22
CA ASN A 78 13.10 -4.79 5.04
C ASN A 78 12.24 -4.67 6.31
N LEU A 79 11.09 -5.35 6.36
CA LEU A 79 10.06 -5.24 7.40
C LEU A 79 9.76 -6.63 7.97
N ILE A 80 10.60 -7.08 8.91
CA ILE A 80 10.63 -8.46 9.45
C ILE A 80 9.34 -8.83 10.22
N GLN A 81 8.56 -7.83 10.68
CA GLN A 81 7.37 -8.04 11.53
C GLN A 81 6.03 -7.93 10.77
N LEU A 82 6.06 -7.89 9.43
CA LEU A 82 4.86 -7.75 8.61
C LEU A 82 4.51 -9.05 7.89
N SER A 83 3.22 -9.39 7.92
CA SER A 83 2.61 -10.37 7.04
C SER A 83 2.08 -9.66 5.80
N ILE A 84 2.46 -10.17 4.63
CA ILE A 84 2.15 -9.56 3.33
C ILE A 84 1.48 -10.60 2.43
N GLU A 85 0.19 -10.43 2.17
CA GLU A 85 -0.59 -11.33 1.32
C GLU A 85 -0.91 -10.65 -0.03
N PRO A 86 -0.27 -11.07 -1.13
CA PRO A 86 -0.57 -10.53 -2.45
C PRO A 86 -1.83 -11.17 -3.02
N LYS A 87 -2.72 -10.35 -3.59
CA LYS A 87 -3.87 -10.77 -4.41
C LYS A 87 -3.78 -10.15 -5.79
N PRO A 88 -2.80 -10.57 -6.61
CA PRO A 88 -2.49 -9.94 -7.90
C PRO A 88 -3.65 -10.03 -8.90
N GLU A 89 -4.49 -11.05 -8.79
CA GLU A 89 -5.73 -11.20 -9.57
C GLU A 89 -6.76 -10.11 -9.26
N LEU A 90 -6.69 -9.51 -8.06
CA LEU A 90 -7.52 -8.38 -7.65
C LEU A 90 -6.79 -7.03 -7.74
N GLY A 91 -5.50 -7.03 -8.10
CA GLY A 91 -4.65 -5.84 -8.05
C GLY A 91 -4.42 -5.32 -6.63
N LYS A 92 -4.50 -6.19 -5.62
CA LYS A 92 -4.42 -5.81 -4.19
C LYS A 92 -3.20 -6.42 -3.50
N LEU A 93 -2.72 -5.73 -2.47
CA LEU A 93 -1.72 -6.22 -1.52
C LEU A 93 -2.25 -5.97 -0.10
N PHE A 94 -2.43 -7.03 0.67
CA PHE A 94 -2.83 -6.94 2.07
C PHE A 94 -1.59 -6.98 2.95
N ILE A 95 -1.51 -6.05 3.90
CA ILE A 95 -0.37 -5.90 4.79
C ILE A 95 -0.91 -5.83 6.22
N SER A 96 -0.37 -6.67 7.10
CA SER A 96 -0.66 -6.64 8.54
C SER A 96 0.63 -6.79 9.34
N SER A 97 0.65 -6.25 10.56
CA SER A 97 1.73 -6.49 11.53
C SER A 97 1.26 -7.48 12.59
N GLU A 98 2.13 -8.33 13.14
CA GLU A 98 1.78 -9.11 14.33
C GLU A 98 1.38 -8.16 15.47
N GLY A 99 0.07 -8.13 15.76
CA GLY A 99 -0.56 -7.17 16.67
C GLY A 99 -1.85 -6.53 16.14
N SER A 100 -2.11 -6.54 14.83
CA SER A 100 -3.37 -6.04 14.27
C SER A 100 -3.62 -6.59 12.86
N SER A 101 -4.55 -7.53 12.73
CA SER A 101 -5.07 -8.00 11.44
C SER A 101 -6.26 -7.15 11.05
N PHE A 102 -6.20 -6.40 9.93
CA PHE A 102 -7.42 -5.90 9.28
C PHE A 102 -7.34 -6.04 7.76
N VAL A 103 -8.35 -6.74 7.24
CA VAL A 103 -8.71 -6.89 5.84
C VAL A 103 -9.77 -5.83 5.54
N SER A 104 -9.63 -5.09 4.43
CA SER A 104 -10.74 -4.37 3.79
C SER A 104 -11.01 -4.88 2.38
#